data_AF-A0A367PU27-F1
#
_entry.id   AF-A0A367PU27-F1
#
_cell.length_a   1.000
_cell.length_b   1.000
_cell.length_c   1.000
_cell.angle_alpha   90.00
_cell.angle_beta   90.00
_cell.angle_gamma   90.00
#
_symmetry.space_group_name_H-M   'P 1'
#
loop_
_entity.id
_entity.type
_entity.pdbx_description
1 polymer ?
#
loop_
_entity_poly.entity_id
_entity_poly.type
_entity_poly.pdbx_seq_one_letter_code
_entity_poly.pdbx_strand_id
1 'polypeptide(L)'
;MLPLNDHEELRHDPMFALALGKKIGIENEPATLAGKSTLNRLEHCPEDVEQGADSRYHKIGHSPSEIESLFVKIFLESYSKEPRQIILDLDVTDDLVHGSQEQVFFNTYYGGYCYAPLYIFCGKHLLAAKLRPSNVDPAFGALSELQRVIKQIRQQWKNVEILVRGDSAYSRDDIMTWCDSLPGVDYVFGLAQNSRLVGMTTTTQNKASLEYEQKLSTVVSFLETVFKPDEELTQQASELIDNSIWYKSLDYQTRESWSRSRRVVCKVEYGTKAAKIRFVVTSLTIKKVPPAQLYTQKYCKRGEMENRFKEQQLELFSDRTSTHTFAGNQLRLWFSSLAYVLMNALRQKCLTKTELQNATVGTIRTKLLKLGALITVSTRRILIAITSSCPYKHIFATAHRRLKILPNTA
;
A
#
# COMPACT_ATOMS: atom_id res chain seq x y z
N MET A 1 -9.17 -10.15 14.69
CA MET A 1 -7.76 -9.75 14.51
C MET A 1 -7.42 -8.81 15.64
N LEU A 2 -6.69 -9.36 16.60
CA LEU A 2 -6.25 -8.73 17.84
C LEU A 2 -4.76 -8.39 17.69
N PRO A 3 -4.25 -7.40 18.43
CA PRO A 3 -2.82 -7.09 18.46
C PRO A 3 -1.98 -8.32 18.78
N LEU A 4 -0.75 -8.37 18.24
CA LEU A 4 0.29 -9.34 18.60
C LEU A 4 0.74 -9.25 20.08
N ASN A 5 0.05 -8.49 20.93
CA ASN A 5 0.39 -8.32 22.33
C ASN A 5 -0.51 -9.17 23.26
N ASP A 6 -1.63 -9.71 22.76
CA ASP A 6 -2.65 -10.38 23.58
C ASP A 6 -2.49 -11.91 23.60
N HIS A 7 -1.30 -12.44 23.26
CA HIS A 7 -1.08 -13.89 23.09
C HIS A 7 -1.29 -14.73 24.35
N GLU A 8 -1.08 -14.16 25.55
CA GLU A 8 -1.31 -14.90 26.80
C GLU A 8 -2.80 -15.15 27.07
N GLU A 9 -3.69 -14.27 26.60
CA GLU A 9 -5.12 -14.51 26.66
C GLU A 9 -5.57 -15.41 25.50
N LEU A 10 -5.11 -15.09 24.28
CA LEU A 10 -5.48 -15.80 23.07
C LEU A 10 -5.06 -17.25 23.02
N ARG A 11 -4.01 -17.65 23.72
CA ARG A 11 -3.56 -19.05 23.75
C ARG A 11 -4.58 -20.01 24.35
N HIS A 12 -5.54 -19.47 25.11
CA HIS A 12 -6.64 -20.20 25.74
C HIS A 12 -7.98 -19.95 25.03
N ASP A 13 -7.99 -19.15 23.96
CA ASP A 13 -9.22 -18.81 23.24
C ASP A 13 -9.76 -20.05 22.48
N PRO A 14 -11.00 -20.49 22.78
CA PRO A 14 -11.56 -21.67 22.17
C PRO A 14 -11.85 -21.50 20.67
N MET A 15 -12.08 -20.28 20.18
CA MET A 15 -12.29 -20.00 18.77
C MET A 15 -11.00 -20.13 17.96
N PHE A 16 -9.88 -19.63 18.49
CA PHE A 16 -8.57 -19.82 17.88
C PHE A 16 -8.15 -21.29 17.87
N ALA A 17 -8.40 -22.01 18.97
CA ALA A 17 -8.10 -23.43 19.05
C ALA A 17 -8.89 -24.24 18.01
N LEU A 18 -10.20 -23.96 17.86
CA LEU A 18 -11.02 -24.53 16.79
C LEU A 18 -10.51 -24.19 15.39
N ALA A 19 -10.13 -22.94 15.15
CA ALA A 19 -9.63 -22.49 13.84
C ALA A 19 -8.35 -23.23 13.42
N LEU A 20 -7.56 -23.68 14.39
CA LEU A 20 -6.36 -24.50 14.19
C LEU A 20 -6.64 -26.01 14.20
N GLY A 21 -7.91 -26.42 14.19
CA GLY A 21 -8.32 -27.82 14.17
C GLY A 21 -8.06 -28.56 15.48
N LYS A 22 -7.78 -27.85 16.59
CA LYS A 22 -7.63 -28.48 17.90
C LYS A 22 -8.99 -28.97 18.39
N LYS A 23 -9.01 -30.17 18.97
CA LYS A 23 -10.20 -30.73 19.60
C LYS A 23 -10.37 -30.09 20.98
N ILE A 24 -11.58 -29.65 21.30
CA ILE A 24 -11.91 -28.99 22.56
C ILE A 24 -12.95 -29.85 23.29
N GLY A 25 -12.70 -30.17 24.56
CA GLY A 25 -13.63 -30.95 25.40
C GLY A 25 -13.46 -32.47 25.34
N ILE A 26 -12.40 -32.99 24.71
CA ILE A 26 -12.02 -34.41 24.76
C ILE A 26 -10.84 -34.55 25.74
N GLU A 27 -11.10 -35.17 26.88
CA GLU A 27 -10.16 -35.39 28.00
C GLU A 27 -9.58 -34.10 28.62
N ASN A 28 -9.02 -34.21 29.82
CA ASN A 28 -8.60 -33.10 30.71
C ASN A 28 -7.45 -32.23 30.17
N GLU A 29 -7.19 -32.22 28.86
CA GLU A 29 -6.13 -31.42 28.25
C GLU A 29 -6.68 -30.14 27.61
N PRO A 30 -6.34 -28.94 28.14
CA PRO A 30 -6.68 -27.70 27.48
C PRO A 30 -5.97 -27.63 26.12
N ALA A 31 -6.69 -27.26 25.06
CA ALA A 31 -6.15 -26.98 23.72
C ALA A 31 -5.27 -25.72 23.76
N THR A 32 -4.10 -25.84 24.39
CA THR A 32 -3.21 -24.73 24.65
C THR A 32 -2.45 -24.40 23.37
N LEU A 33 -2.63 -23.17 22.87
CA LEU A 33 -1.90 -22.69 21.70
C LEU A 33 -0.54 -22.12 22.09
N ALA A 34 0.22 -21.69 21.07
CA ALA A 34 1.47 -20.98 21.25
C ALA A 34 1.28 -19.77 22.19
N GLY A 35 2.02 -19.74 23.30
CA GLY A 35 2.08 -18.59 24.21
C GLY A 35 3.24 -17.65 23.89
N LYS A 36 3.46 -16.64 24.76
CA LYS A 36 4.50 -15.61 24.57
C LYS A 36 5.89 -16.18 24.35
N SER A 37 6.25 -17.27 25.02
CA SER A 37 7.57 -17.89 24.86
C SER A 37 7.79 -18.47 23.46
N THR A 38 6.73 -18.92 22.78
CA THR A 38 6.84 -19.40 21.40
C THR A 38 7.02 -18.24 20.43
N LEU A 39 6.24 -17.16 20.59
CA LEU A 39 6.40 -15.95 19.79
C LEU A 39 7.77 -15.31 20.02
N ASN A 40 8.20 -15.18 21.28
CA ASN A 40 9.50 -14.64 21.64
C ASN A 40 10.63 -15.47 21.01
N ARG A 41 10.55 -16.81 21.05
CA ARG A 41 11.50 -17.65 20.30
C ARG A 41 11.47 -17.33 18.81
N LEU A 42 10.29 -17.21 18.18
CA LEU A 42 10.19 -16.90 16.75
C LEU A 42 10.75 -15.51 16.38
N GLU A 43 10.56 -14.51 17.24
CA GLU A 43 11.09 -13.15 17.07
C GLU A 43 12.60 -13.07 17.30
N HIS A 44 13.18 -13.98 18.09
CA HIS A 44 14.58 -13.97 18.51
C HIS A 44 15.37 -15.22 18.04
N CYS A 45 14.86 -16.03 17.10
CA CYS A 45 15.51 -17.27 16.66
C CYS A 45 16.09 -17.17 15.23
N PRO A 46 17.42 -17.37 15.06
CA PRO A 46 18.52 -16.90 15.93
C PRO A 46 19.32 -15.76 15.30
N GLU A 47 20.02 -14.98 16.14
CA GLU A 47 21.28 -14.31 15.79
C GLU A 47 22.37 -15.35 15.54
N ASP A 48 23.11 -15.19 14.44
CA ASP A 48 24.42 -15.76 14.13
C ASP A 48 24.62 -17.29 14.16
N VAL A 49 23.60 -18.12 13.84
CA VAL A 49 23.80 -19.57 13.66
C VAL A 49 23.43 -19.99 12.23
N GLU A 50 24.44 -20.28 11.41
CA GLU A 50 24.30 -20.61 9.97
C GLU A 50 23.49 -21.89 9.72
N GLN A 51 23.64 -22.89 10.59
CA GLN A 51 22.92 -24.16 10.51
C GLN A 51 22.38 -24.47 11.89
N GLY A 52 21.08 -24.34 12.15
CA GLY A 52 20.68 -24.57 13.55
C GLY A 52 20.68 -26.06 13.96
N ALA A 53 21.25 -26.99 13.16
CA ALA A 53 21.67 -28.28 13.70
C ALA A 53 22.71 -28.07 14.83
N ASP A 54 23.43 -26.95 14.77
CA ASP A 54 24.41 -26.49 15.75
C ASP A 54 23.79 -25.62 16.87
N SER A 55 22.47 -25.38 16.83
CA SER A 55 21.80 -24.59 17.85
C SER A 55 21.50 -25.45 19.09
N ARG A 56 21.92 -24.96 20.26
CA ARG A 56 21.59 -25.56 21.57
C ARG A 56 20.09 -25.55 21.89
N TYR A 57 19.28 -24.77 21.18
CA TYR A 57 17.86 -24.59 21.47
C TYR A 57 16.97 -25.17 20.36
N HIS A 58 15.79 -25.68 20.74
CA HIS A 58 14.77 -26.13 19.79
C HIS A 58 14.33 -24.95 18.89
N LYS A 59 14.69 -25.03 17.61
CA LYS A 59 14.41 -24.03 16.58
C LYS A 59 12.92 -23.77 16.44
N ILE A 60 12.48 -22.56 16.72
CA ILE A 60 11.24 -22.04 16.16
C ILE A 60 11.65 -20.80 15.38
N GLY A 61 12.10 -21.01 14.15
CA GLY A 61 12.57 -19.96 13.25
C GLY A 61 11.62 -19.77 12.08
N HIS A 62 11.90 -18.76 11.27
CA HIS A 62 11.23 -18.53 9.99
C HIS A 62 12.27 -18.31 8.90
N SER A 63 11.87 -18.49 7.64
CA SER A 63 12.70 -18.12 6.50
C SER A 63 12.23 -16.78 5.93
N PRO A 64 13.01 -15.68 6.09
CA PRO A 64 12.71 -14.38 5.51
C PRO A 64 12.39 -14.45 4.01
N SER A 65 13.19 -15.19 3.25
CA SER A 65 13.05 -15.30 1.80
C SER A 65 11.79 -16.04 1.38
N GLU A 66 11.35 -17.04 2.15
CA GLU A 66 10.09 -17.74 1.91
C GLU A 66 8.88 -16.86 2.21
N ILE A 67 8.90 -16.11 3.32
CA ILE A 67 7.84 -15.13 3.64
C ILE A 67 7.73 -14.06 2.56
N GLU A 68 8.86 -13.49 2.15
CA GLU A 68 8.91 -12.47 1.09
C GLU A 68 8.42 -13.00 -0.26
N SER A 69 8.70 -14.28 -0.57
CA SER A 69 8.25 -14.93 -1.81
C SER A 69 6.77 -15.33 -1.76
N LEU A 70 6.25 -15.63 -0.56
CA LEU A 70 4.85 -16.02 -0.37
C LEU A 70 3.88 -14.92 -0.83
N PHE A 71 4.21 -13.64 -0.58
CA PHE A 71 3.39 -12.51 -1.02
C PHE A 71 3.18 -12.50 -2.54
N VAL A 72 4.27 -12.69 -3.30
CA VAL A 72 4.22 -12.73 -4.76
C VAL A 72 3.54 -14.00 -5.26
N LYS A 73 3.80 -15.15 -4.63
CA LYS A 73 3.14 -16.42 -4.96
C LYS A 73 1.62 -16.33 -4.83
N ILE A 74 1.11 -15.85 -3.69
CA ILE A 74 -0.34 -15.68 -3.46
C ILE A 74 -0.94 -14.70 -4.48
N PHE A 75 -0.21 -13.64 -4.83
CA PHE A 75 -0.63 -12.72 -5.88
C PHE A 75 -0.76 -13.43 -7.23
N LEU A 76 0.24 -14.19 -7.67
CA LEU A 76 0.21 -14.90 -8.94
C LEU A 76 -0.93 -15.94 -8.98
N GLU A 77 -1.11 -16.71 -7.90
CA GLU A 77 -2.18 -17.71 -7.75
C GLU A 77 -3.58 -17.09 -7.71
N SER A 78 -3.70 -15.79 -7.40
CA SER A 78 -5.01 -15.11 -7.39
C SER A 78 -5.57 -14.87 -8.80
N TYR A 79 -4.75 -14.99 -9.85
CA TYR A 79 -5.16 -14.84 -11.24
C TYR A 79 -5.35 -16.21 -11.88
N SER A 80 -6.50 -16.40 -12.56
CA SER A 80 -6.73 -17.60 -13.37
C SER A 80 -5.93 -17.62 -14.67
N LYS A 81 -5.48 -16.45 -15.15
CA LYS A 81 -4.67 -16.29 -16.36
C LYS A 81 -3.77 -15.06 -16.25
N GLU A 82 -2.66 -15.09 -16.98
CA GLU A 82 -1.75 -13.95 -17.10
C GLU A 82 -2.52 -12.68 -17.55
N PRO A 83 -2.46 -11.58 -16.77
CA PRO A 83 -3.05 -10.32 -17.16
C PRO A 83 -2.20 -9.65 -18.25
N ARG A 84 -2.80 -8.76 -19.05
CA ARG A 84 -2.07 -7.99 -20.07
C ARG A 84 -1.08 -7.00 -19.45
N GLN A 85 -1.49 -6.34 -18.37
CA GLN A 85 -0.67 -5.36 -17.67
C GLN A 85 -0.95 -5.45 -16.17
N ILE A 86 0.11 -5.29 -15.38
CA ILE A 86 0.05 -5.03 -13.94
C ILE A 86 0.74 -3.70 -13.63
N ILE A 87 0.41 -3.15 -12.46
CA ILE A 87 0.97 -1.89 -12.00
C ILE A 87 1.56 -2.13 -10.62
N LEU A 88 2.84 -1.83 -10.45
CA LEU A 88 3.56 -1.95 -9.20
C LEU A 88 3.71 -0.57 -8.59
N ASP A 89 2.95 -0.31 -7.54
CA ASP A 89 3.03 0.93 -6.77
C ASP A 89 4.02 0.76 -5.62
N LEU A 90 5.10 1.54 -5.65
CA LEU A 90 6.06 1.67 -4.55
C LEU A 90 5.72 2.89 -3.73
N ASP A 91 5.74 2.70 -2.43
CA ASP A 91 5.65 3.82 -1.51
C ASP A 91 6.24 3.46 -0.15
N VAL A 92 6.56 4.50 0.63
CA VAL A 92 7.10 4.38 1.98
C VAL A 92 6.21 5.18 2.92
N THR A 93 6.03 4.66 4.12
CA THR A 93 5.29 5.34 5.19
C THR A 93 6.10 5.25 6.48
N ASP A 94 5.80 6.12 7.43
CA ASP A 94 6.37 6.09 8.77
C ASP A 94 5.77 4.98 9.64
N ASP A 95 6.54 4.52 10.60
CA ASP A 95 6.06 3.67 11.68
C ASP A 95 6.63 4.24 12.97
N LEU A 96 5.79 4.96 13.72
CA LEU A 96 6.22 5.68 14.92
C LEU A 96 6.62 4.71 16.02
N VAL A 97 7.81 4.93 16.54
CA VAL A 97 8.39 4.04 17.55
C VAL A 97 8.31 4.67 18.93
N HIS A 98 8.00 3.83 19.91
CA HIS A 98 7.98 4.18 21.32
C HIS A 98 9.02 3.37 22.10
N GLY A 99 9.73 4.05 23.02
CA GLY A 99 10.79 3.44 23.82
C GLY A 99 12.10 3.26 23.06
N SER A 100 13.00 2.46 23.63
CA SER A 100 14.32 2.18 23.07
C SER A 100 14.28 0.92 22.21
N GLN A 101 14.45 1.07 20.90
CA GLN A 101 14.52 -0.03 19.94
C GLN A 101 15.68 0.20 18.95
N GLU A 102 16.18 -0.86 18.35
CA GLU A 102 17.30 -0.83 17.40
C GLU A 102 16.95 -0.07 16.10
N GLN A 103 17.94 0.65 15.56
CA GLN A 103 17.88 1.33 14.26
C GLN A 103 16.71 2.33 14.11
N VAL A 104 16.28 2.91 15.24
CA VAL A 104 15.29 3.98 15.27
C VAL A 104 16.00 5.32 15.20
N PHE A 105 15.54 6.18 14.30
CA PHE A 105 16.09 7.51 14.12
C PHE A 105 14.99 8.54 14.06
N PHE A 106 15.31 9.79 14.43
CA PHE A 106 14.40 10.91 14.24
C PHE A 106 14.34 11.25 12.76
N ASN A 107 13.14 11.29 12.20
CA ASN A 107 12.90 11.69 10.82
C ASN A 107 12.22 13.06 10.79
N THR A 108 12.86 14.04 10.15
CA THR A 108 12.35 15.41 10.07
C THR A 108 11.11 15.57 9.20
N TYR A 109 10.93 14.71 8.20
CA TYR A 109 9.75 14.74 7.33
C TYR A 109 8.50 14.28 8.08
N TYR A 110 8.61 13.23 8.89
CA TYR A 110 7.51 12.70 9.70
C TYR A 110 7.39 13.34 11.09
N GLY A 111 8.42 14.05 11.55
CA GLY A 111 8.42 14.77 12.83
C GLY A 111 8.51 13.86 14.06
N GLY A 112 9.11 12.67 13.93
CA GLY A 112 9.15 11.69 15.01
C GLY A 112 10.24 10.63 14.87
N TYR A 113 10.49 9.91 15.97
CA TYR A 113 11.31 8.70 15.97
C TYR A 113 10.50 7.56 15.36
N CYS A 114 10.97 7.03 14.24
CA CYS A 114 10.21 6.05 13.48
C CYS A 114 11.11 5.07 12.71
N TYR A 115 10.49 4.01 12.21
CA TYR A 115 10.95 3.27 11.04
C TYR A 115 10.30 3.86 9.76
N ALA A 116 10.79 3.45 8.59
CA ALA A 116 10.26 3.87 7.30
C ALA A 116 9.99 2.66 6.37
N PRO A 117 9.03 1.78 6.71
CA PRO A 117 8.74 0.59 5.90
C PRO A 117 8.43 0.90 4.43
N LEU A 118 9.07 0.15 3.53
CA LEU A 118 8.83 0.15 2.09
C LEU A 118 7.79 -0.91 1.75
N TYR A 119 6.80 -0.52 0.97
CA TYR A 119 5.79 -1.43 0.45
C TYR A 119 5.74 -1.42 -1.08
N ILE A 120 5.41 -2.58 -1.66
CA ILE A 120 5.08 -2.73 -3.08
C ILE A 120 3.69 -3.36 -3.18
N PHE A 121 2.76 -2.67 -3.84
CA PHE A 121 1.42 -3.17 -4.09
C PHE A 121 1.13 -3.31 -5.59
N CYS A 122 0.28 -4.27 -5.94
CA CYS A 122 -0.42 -4.31 -7.21
C CYS A 122 -1.93 -4.22 -6.95
N GLY A 123 -2.48 -3.01 -7.05
CA GLY A 123 -3.87 -2.73 -6.67
C GLY A 123 -4.11 -3.01 -5.18
N LYS A 124 -4.85 -4.06 -4.86
CA LYS A 124 -5.08 -4.51 -3.47
C LYS A 124 -4.16 -5.64 -3.03
N HIS A 125 -3.27 -6.15 -3.88
CA HIS A 125 -2.34 -7.21 -3.53
C HIS A 125 -1.04 -6.62 -3.00
N LEU A 126 -0.62 -7.10 -1.84
CA LEU A 126 0.68 -6.78 -1.25
C LEU A 126 1.74 -7.74 -1.81
N LEU A 127 2.86 -7.20 -2.28
CA LEU A 127 3.97 -7.96 -2.90
C LEU A 127 5.28 -7.86 -2.12
N ALA A 128 5.47 -6.77 -1.37
CA ALA A 128 6.60 -6.58 -0.49
C ALA A 128 6.22 -5.68 0.69
N ALA A 129 6.70 -6.01 1.88
CA ALA A 129 6.65 -5.18 3.08
C ALA A 129 8.00 -5.31 3.80
N LYS A 130 8.84 -4.28 3.67
CA LYS A 130 10.22 -4.28 4.15
C LYS A 130 10.42 -3.17 5.17
N LEU A 131 10.72 -3.53 6.42
CA LEU A 131 11.08 -2.57 7.45
C LEU A 131 12.43 -1.93 7.11
N ARG A 132 12.56 -0.64 7.37
CA ARG A 132 13.81 0.11 7.15
C ARG A 132 14.01 1.13 8.27
N PRO A 133 15.27 1.44 8.63
CA PRO A 133 15.57 2.62 9.44
C PRO A 133 15.01 3.88 8.78
N SER A 134 14.63 4.89 9.55
CA SER A 134 14.06 6.13 8.97
C SER A 134 15.11 7.18 8.56
N ASN A 135 16.39 6.95 8.85
CA ASN A 135 17.51 7.83 8.47
C ASN A 135 18.10 7.53 7.09
N VAL A 136 17.61 6.50 6.39
CA VAL A 136 18.08 6.17 5.04
C VAL A 136 17.34 6.97 3.97
N ASP A 137 17.92 7.05 2.77
CA ASP A 137 17.25 7.62 1.61
C ASP A 137 15.90 6.92 1.37
N PRO A 138 14.80 7.64 1.05
CA PRO A 138 13.50 6.99 0.89
C PRO A 138 13.46 5.93 -0.22
N ALA A 139 14.32 6.02 -1.25
CA ALA A 139 14.45 5.00 -2.29
C ALA A 139 15.42 3.86 -1.93
N PHE A 140 16.08 3.90 -0.78
CA PHE A 140 17.01 2.87 -0.34
C PHE A 140 16.33 1.49 -0.30
N GLY A 141 16.94 0.51 -0.97
CA GLY A 141 16.42 -0.86 -1.11
C GLY A 141 15.30 -1.04 -2.14
N ALA A 142 14.75 0.04 -2.72
CA ALA A 142 13.63 -0.05 -3.66
C ALA A 142 13.96 -0.84 -4.93
N LEU A 143 15.15 -0.61 -5.50
CA LEU A 143 15.62 -1.34 -6.67
C LEU A 143 15.73 -2.85 -6.40
N SER A 144 16.31 -3.23 -5.27
CA SER A 144 16.49 -4.64 -4.88
C SER A 144 15.14 -5.34 -4.70
N GLU A 145 14.17 -4.68 -4.05
CA GLU A 145 12.81 -5.24 -3.88
C GLU A 145 12.06 -5.34 -5.21
N LEU A 146 12.20 -4.34 -6.11
CA LEU A 146 11.66 -4.43 -7.46
C LEU A 146 12.25 -5.58 -8.26
N GLN A 147 13.58 -5.74 -8.22
CA GLN A 147 14.28 -6.83 -8.88
C GLN A 147 13.77 -8.18 -8.39
N ARG A 148 13.62 -8.34 -7.06
CA ARG A 148 13.09 -9.56 -6.45
C ARG A 148 11.66 -9.85 -6.91
N VAL A 149 10.76 -8.88 -6.79
CA VAL A 149 9.33 -9.04 -7.13
C VAL A 149 9.15 -9.29 -8.63
N ILE A 150 9.77 -8.48 -9.49
CA ILE A 150 9.64 -8.63 -10.95
C ILE A 150 10.27 -9.94 -11.43
N LYS A 151 11.41 -10.37 -10.86
CA LYS A 151 12.01 -11.67 -11.19
C LYS A 151 11.04 -12.83 -10.89
N GLN A 152 10.39 -12.82 -9.72
CA GLN A 152 9.41 -13.85 -9.36
C GLN A 152 8.18 -13.82 -10.27
N ILE A 153 7.67 -12.64 -10.61
CA ILE A 153 6.55 -12.50 -11.56
C ILE A 153 6.93 -13.06 -12.94
N ARG A 154 8.12 -12.72 -13.44
CA ARG A 154 8.60 -13.16 -14.77
C ARG A 154 8.85 -14.66 -14.88
N GLN A 155 9.02 -15.37 -13.76
CA GLN A 155 9.09 -16.85 -13.77
C GLN A 155 7.78 -17.48 -14.25
N GLN A 156 6.65 -16.86 -13.97
CA GLN A 156 5.32 -17.37 -14.36
C GLN A 156 4.71 -16.60 -15.53
N TRP A 157 4.86 -15.27 -15.56
CA TRP A 157 4.30 -14.38 -16.57
C TRP A 157 5.42 -13.75 -17.40
N LYS A 158 5.79 -14.42 -18.50
CA LYS A 158 6.94 -14.01 -19.31
C LYS A 158 6.68 -12.69 -20.03
N ASN A 159 5.44 -12.40 -20.42
CA ASN A 159 5.10 -11.31 -21.36
C ASN A 159 4.22 -10.21 -20.76
N VAL A 160 3.81 -10.31 -19.50
CA VAL A 160 3.03 -9.29 -18.82
C VAL A 160 3.70 -7.91 -18.91
N GLU A 161 2.94 -6.88 -19.27
CA GLU A 161 3.43 -5.51 -19.21
C GLU A 161 3.43 -5.05 -17.75
N ILE A 162 4.54 -4.49 -17.27
CA ILE A 162 4.68 -4.02 -15.90
C ILE A 162 4.86 -2.51 -15.91
N LEU A 163 3.98 -1.79 -15.23
CA LEU A 163 4.14 -0.36 -15.01
C LEU A 163 4.55 -0.09 -13.56
N VAL A 164 5.78 0.37 -13.35
CA VAL A 164 6.28 0.76 -12.04
C VAL A 164 5.87 2.21 -11.74
N ARG A 165 5.27 2.46 -10.58
CA ARG A 165 4.84 3.80 -10.16
C ARG A 165 5.31 4.12 -8.75
N GLY A 166 5.65 5.38 -8.53
CA GLY A 166 6.11 5.87 -7.24
C GLY A 166 6.08 7.38 -7.19
N ASP A 167 6.32 7.95 -6.02
CA ASP A 167 6.45 9.40 -5.85
C ASP A 167 7.81 9.92 -6.38
N SER A 168 8.19 11.14 -5.99
CA SER A 168 9.45 11.73 -6.43
C SER A 168 10.71 11.12 -5.85
N ALA A 169 10.63 10.38 -4.74
CA ALA A 169 11.81 9.74 -4.18
C ALA A 169 12.37 8.66 -5.12
N TYR A 170 11.50 8.01 -5.90
CA TYR A 170 11.87 6.90 -6.80
C TYR A 170 12.35 7.35 -8.19
N SER A 171 12.42 8.66 -8.46
CA SER A 171 13.01 9.21 -9.69
C SER A 171 14.54 9.10 -9.71
N ARG A 172 15.06 7.90 -9.46
CA ARG A 172 16.48 7.55 -9.40
C ARG A 172 16.96 6.91 -10.70
N ASP A 173 18.17 7.26 -11.10
CA ASP A 173 18.70 6.84 -12.40
C ASP A 173 18.93 5.34 -12.48
N ASP A 174 19.37 4.70 -11.40
CA ASP A 174 19.56 3.26 -11.30
C ASP A 174 18.23 2.50 -11.48
N ILE A 175 17.17 2.93 -10.81
CA ILE A 175 15.82 2.36 -10.95
C ILE A 175 15.31 2.54 -12.37
N MET A 176 15.36 3.77 -12.90
CA MET A 176 14.85 4.05 -14.24
C MET A 176 15.64 3.33 -15.34
N THR A 177 16.97 3.33 -15.25
CA THR A 177 17.85 2.64 -16.21
C THR A 177 17.66 1.14 -16.16
N TRP A 178 17.46 0.57 -14.96
CA TRP A 178 17.14 -0.84 -14.83
C TRP A 178 15.80 -1.18 -15.47
N CYS A 179 14.75 -0.38 -15.23
CA CYS A 179 13.46 -0.55 -15.93
C CYS A 179 13.62 -0.45 -17.46
N ASP A 180 14.35 0.56 -17.96
CA ASP A 180 14.64 0.76 -19.39
C ASP A 180 15.35 -0.45 -20.02
N SER A 181 16.14 -1.21 -19.23
CA SER A 181 16.87 -2.38 -19.69
C SER A 181 16.01 -3.64 -19.86
N LEU A 182 14.78 -3.63 -19.33
CA LEU A 182 13.89 -4.78 -19.33
C LEU A 182 12.77 -4.66 -20.35
N PRO A 183 12.48 -5.69 -21.16
CA PRO A 183 11.35 -5.68 -22.08
C PRO A 183 10.03 -5.70 -21.30
N GLY A 184 9.06 -4.89 -21.75
CA GLY A 184 7.72 -4.82 -21.16
C GLY A 184 7.69 -4.29 -19.73
N VAL A 185 8.70 -3.50 -19.31
CA VAL A 185 8.71 -2.78 -18.03
C VAL A 185 8.79 -1.29 -18.33
N ASP A 186 7.72 -0.59 -18.01
CA ASP A 186 7.61 0.86 -18.10
C ASP A 186 7.56 1.47 -16.69
N TYR A 187 7.85 2.76 -16.54
CA TYR A 187 7.72 3.46 -15.27
C TYR A 187 7.06 4.84 -15.38
N VAL A 188 6.46 5.30 -14.27
CA VAL A 188 5.89 6.63 -14.08
C VAL A 188 6.16 7.08 -12.64
N PHE A 189 7.12 7.97 -12.44
CA PHE A 189 7.49 8.49 -11.12
C PHE A 189 7.15 9.97 -10.99
N GLY A 190 6.78 10.40 -9.79
CA GLY A 190 6.74 11.82 -9.47
C GLY A 190 8.12 12.44 -9.69
N LEU A 191 8.21 13.74 -9.97
CA LEU A 191 9.49 14.41 -10.10
C LEU A 191 9.48 15.72 -9.33
N ALA A 192 10.48 15.90 -8.45
CA ALA A 192 10.63 17.11 -7.68
C ALA A 192 10.89 18.31 -8.60
N GLN A 193 10.34 19.47 -8.24
CA GLN A 193 10.56 20.70 -9.00
C GLN A 193 12.00 21.18 -8.84
N ASN A 194 12.52 21.82 -9.89
CA ASN A 194 13.74 22.64 -9.82
C ASN A 194 13.61 23.82 -10.78
N SER A 195 14.47 24.82 -10.61
CA SER A 195 14.43 26.07 -11.39
C SER A 195 14.47 25.84 -12.91
N ARG A 196 15.24 24.84 -13.37
CA ARG A 196 15.36 24.51 -14.80
C ARG A 196 14.06 23.89 -15.35
N LEU A 197 13.48 22.93 -14.63
CA LEU A 197 12.19 22.34 -14.99
C LEU A 197 11.07 23.39 -15.01
N VAL A 198 11.03 24.25 -14.00
CA VAL A 198 10.04 25.34 -13.92
C VAL A 198 10.24 26.29 -15.11
N GLY A 199 11.46 26.70 -15.42
CA GLY A 199 11.76 27.54 -16.59
C GLY A 199 11.35 26.93 -17.94
N MET A 200 11.44 25.60 -18.10
CA MET A 200 10.98 24.91 -19.31
C MET A 200 9.45 24.93 -19.50
N THR A 201 8.70 25.34 -18.46
CA THR A 201 7.24 25.41 -18.48
C THR A 201 6.68 26.83 -18.65
N THR A 202 7.51 27.87 -18.74
CA THR A 202 7.06 29.28 -18.81
C THR A 202 6.00 29.53 -19.87
N THR A 203 6.18 29.04 -21.10
CA THR A 203 5.16 29.18 -22.16
C THR A 203 3.84 28.50 -21.80
N THR A 204 3.88 27.40 -21.04
CA THR A 204 2.67 26.67 -20.60
C THR A 204 1.99 27.38 -19.44
N GLN A 205 2.77 27.98 -18.54
CA GLN A 205 2.27 28.85 -17.47
C GLN A 205 1.55 30.07 -18.04
N ASN A 206 2.16 30.78 -19.00
CA ASN A 206 1.55 31.94 -19.63
C ASN A 206 0.23 31.58 -20.33
N LYS A 207 0.17 30.41 -21.00
CA LYS A 207 -1.08 29.92 -21.61
C LYS A 207 -2.15 29.64 -20.57
N ALA A 208 -1.80 28.99 -19.47
CA ALA A 208 -2.73 28.70 -18.38
C ALA A 208 -3.25 29.97 -17.70
N SER A 209 -2.37 30.97 -17.49
CA SER A 209 -2.73 32.28 -16.95
C SER A 209 -3.70 33.01 -17.86
N LEU A 210 -3.37 33.13 -19.15
CA LEU A 210 -4.19 33.82 -20.13
C LEU A 210 -5.58 33.18 -20.26
N GLU A 211 -5.66 31.84 -20.30
CA GLU A 211 -6.95 31.15 -20.33
C GLU A 211 -7.77 31.41 -19.06
N TYR A 212 -7.13 31.41 -17.88
CA TYR A 212 -7.82 31.69 -16.62
C TYR A 212 -8.33 33.13 -16.55
N GLU A 213 -7.50 34.10 -16.94
CA GLU A 213 -7.86 35.53 -16.99
C GLU A 213 -9.04 35.77 -17.96
N GLN A 214 -9.06 35.09 -19.10
CA GLN A 214 -10.18 35.16 -20.05
C GLN A 214 -11.48 34.60 -19.45
N LYS A 215 -11.43 33.45 -18.76
CA LYS A 215 -12.59 32.87 -18.06
C LYS A 215 -13.09 33.83 -16.99
N LEU A 216 -12.19 34.36 -16.17
CA LEU A 216 -12.51 35.30 -15.10
C LEU A 216 -13.15 36.57 -15.66
N SER A 217 -12.54 37.20 -16.66
CA SER A 217 -13.07 38.40 -17.30
C SER A 217 -14.47 38.20 -17.88
N THR A 218 -14.74 37.02 -18.46
CA THR A 218 -16.06 36.67 -19.00
C THR A 218 -17.12 36.62 -17.89
N VAL A 219 -16.80 35.97 -16.75
CA VAL A 219 -17.73 35.85 -15.63
C VAL A 219 -17.92 37.20 -14.91
N VAL A 220 -16.84 37.96 -14.70
CA VAL A 220 -16.92 39.32 -14.13
C VAL A 220 -17.80 40.21 -14.98
N SER A 221 -17.57 40.25 -16.30
CA SER A 221 -18.37 41.05 -17.23
C SER A 221 -19.85 40.65 -17.19
N PHE A 222 -20.17 39.36 -17.08
CA PHE A 222 -21.55 38.90 -16.90
C PHE A 222 -22.15 39.37 -15.56
N LEU A 223 -21.43 39.21 -14.44
CA LEU A 223 -21.95 39.59 -13.14
C LEU A 223 -22.15 41.11 -13.02
N GLU A 224 -21.32 41.93 -13.66
CA GLU A 224 -21.51 43.39 -13.75
C GLU A 224 -22.80 43.79 -14.49
N THR A 225 -23.39 42.91 -15.31
CA THR A 225 -24.71 43.18 -15.92
C THR A 225 -25.88 42.92 -14.97
N VAL A 226 -25.67 42.13 -13.91
CA VAL A 226 -26.71 41.65 -12.99
C VAL A 226 -26.62 42.36 -11.63
N PHE A 227 -25.40 42.71 -11.21
CA PHE A 227 -25.10 43.30 -9.91
C PHE A 227 -24.42 44.67 -10.07
N LYS A 228 -24.48 45.50 -9.02
CA LYS A 228 -23.73 46.76 -9.01
C LYS A 228 -22.21 46.46 -8.97
N PRO A 229 -21.38 47.15 -9.77
CA PRO A 229 -19.94 47.00 -9.73
C PRO A 229 -19.40 47.24 -8.31
N ASP A 230 -18.59 46.30 -7.83
CA ASP A 230 -18.01 46.24 -6.49
C ASP A 230 -16.70 45.41 -6.56
N GLU A 231 -15.73 45.70 -5.70
CA GLU A 231 -14.45 44.99 -5.66
C GLU A 231 -14.63 43.50 -5.30
N GLU A 232 -15.68 43.17 -4.53
CA GLU A 232 -16.01 41.79 -4.16
C GLU A 232 -16.46 40.91 -5.34
N LEU A 233 -16.95 41.50 -6.44
CA LEU A 233 -17.43 40.74 -7.60
C LEU A 233 -16.35 39.90 -8.26
N THR A 234 -15.11 40.40 -8.29
CA THR A 234 -13.99 39.65 -8.86
C THR A 234 -13.66 38.43 -8.01
N GLN A 235 -13.74 38.57 -6.69
CA GLN A 235 -13.51 37.47 -5.75
C GLN A 235 -14.62 36.41 -5.90
N GLN A 236 -15.88 36.82 -5.94
CA GLN A 236 -17.02 35.91 -6.16
C GLN A 236 -16.95 35.23 -7.53
N ALA A 237 -16.61 35.96 -8.59
CA ALA A 237 -16.41 35.39 -9.93
C ALA A 237 -15.33 34.31 -9.92
N SER A 238 -14.26 34.51 -9.13
CA SER A 238 -13.16 33.57 -9.02
C SER A 238 -13.55 32.24 -8.36
N GLU A 239 -14.61 32.22 -7.55
CA GLU A 239 -15.17 31.01 -6.94
C GLU A 239 -16.10 30.24 -7.90
N LEU A 240 -16.55 30.89 -8.97
CA LEU A 240 -17.45 30.31 -9.98
C LEU A 240 -16.71 29.72 -11.19
N ILE A 241 -15.39 29.87 -11.26
CA ILE A 241 -14.57 29.40 -12.39
C ILE A 241 -13.64 28.25 -11.98
N ASP A 242 -13.52 27.28 -12.86
CA ASP A 242 -12.53 26.22 -12.72
C ASP A 242 -11.11 26.71 -13.04
N ASN A 243 -10.13 26.14 -12.34
CA ASN A 243 -8.71 26.35 -12.63
C ASN A 243 -8.39 25.96 -14.09
N SER A 244 -7.50 26.72 -14.74
CA SER A 244 -6.97 26.38 -16.07
C SER A 244 -5.83 25.39 -15.93
N ILE A 245 -5.98 24.21 -16.55
CA ILE A 245 -5.02 23.10 -16.42
C ILE A 245 -4.43 22.77 -17.79
N TRP A 246 -3.10 22.88 -17.89
CA TRP A 246 -2.34 22.52 -19.08
C TRP A 246 -1.35 21.39 -18.80
N TYR A 247 -1.15 20.56 -19.82
CA TYR A 247 -0.18 19.48 -19.79
C TYR A 247 0.80 19.60 -20.96
N LYS A 248 2.09 19.38 -20.69
CA LYS A 248 3.14 19.39 -21.72
C LYS A 248 4.15 18.27 -21.48
N SER A 249 4.59 17.63 -22.56
CA SER A 249 5.74 16.72 -22.52
C SER A 249 7.02 17.50 -22.80
N LEU A 250 8.08 17.16 -22.07
CA LEU A 250 9.40 17.75 -22.12
C LEU A 250 10.41 16.60 -22.19
N ASP A 251 11.54 16.83 -22.86
CA ASP A 251 12.71 15.96 -22.74
C ASP A 251 13.68 16.59 -21.74
N TYR A 252 14.06 15.83 -20.72
CA TYR A 252 14.84 16.35 -19.59
C TYR A 252 15.89 15.34 -19.11
N GLN A 253 17.08 15.85 -18.82
CA GLN A 253 18.18 15.11 -18.19
C GLN A 253 18.78 15.95 -17.07
N THR A 254 19.03 15.39 -15.88
CA THR A 254 19.80 16.14 -14.87
C THR A 254 21.25 16.34 -15.34
N ARG A 255 22.00 17.26 -14.73
CA ARG A 255 23.39 17.51 -15.17
C ARG A 255 24.32 16.36 -14.83
N GLU A 256 24.12 15.74 -13.67
CA GLU A 256 25.08 14.80 -13.08
C GLU A 256 24.43 13.48 -12.67
N SER A 257 23.17 13.50 -12.22
CA SER A 257 22.57 12.33 -11.59
C SER A 257 21.88 11.35 -12.53
N TRP A 258 21.57 11.74 -13.77
CA TRP A 258 20.85 10.93 -14.75
C TRP A 258 21.74 10.63 -15.95
N SER A 259 21.87 9.35 -16.28
CA SER A 259 22.67 8.86 -17.41
C SER A 259 22.10 9.26 -18.78
N ARG A 260 20.79 9.58 -18.87
CA ARG A 260 20.16 9.95 -20.14
C ARG A 260 18.94 10.87 -20.01
N SER A 261 18.63 11.53 -21.13
CA SER A 261 17.39 12.30 -21.28
C SER A 261 16.16 11.39 -21.26
N ARG A 262 15.14 11.83 -20.53
CA ARG A 262 13.89 11.10 -20.32
C ARG A 262 12.70 12.02 -20.53
N ARG A 263 11.57 11.42 -20.89
CA ARG A 263 10.31 12.15 -21.03
C ARG A 263 9.80 12.57 -19.65
N VAL A 264 9.57 13.85 -19.49
CA VAL A 264 8.91 14.46 -18.33
C VAL A 264 7.60 15.09 -18.77
N VAL A 265 6.51 14.77 -18.09
CA VAL A 265 5.23 15.44 -18.25
C VAL A 265 5.05 16.45 -17.12
N CYS A 266 4.77 17.69 -17.49
CA CYS A 266 4.33 18.70 -16.54
C CYS A 266 2.80 18.84 -16.55
N LYS A 267 2.24 19.07 -15.36
CA LYS A 267 0.91 19.62 -15.15
C LYS A 267 1.11 21.04 -14.62
N VAL A 268 0.52 22.02 -15.29
CA VAL A 268 0.45 23.41 -14.83
C VAL A 268 -1.01 23.70 -14.53
N GLU A 269 -1.30 24.09 -13.30
CA GLU A 269 -2.63 24.48 -12.85
C GLU A 269 -2.57 25.93 -12.38
N TYR A 270 -3.37 26.78 -13.03
CA TYR A 270 -3.49 28.20 -12.73
C TYR A 270 -4.90 28.48 -12.20
N GLY A 271 -4.98 29.23 -11.11
CA GLY A 271 -6.24 29.53 -10.42
C GLY A 271 -6.15 30.82 -9.62
N THR A 272 -6.93 30.95 -8.56
CA THR A 272 -6.92 32.11 -7.65
C THR A 272 -5.60 32.30 -6.90
N LYS A 273 -4.82 31.24 -6.74
CA LYS A 273 -3.50 31.25 -6.08
C LYS A 273 -2.39 31.13 -7.12
N ALA A 274 -1.15 31.33 -6.66
CA ALA A 274 0.04 31.10 -7.48
C ALA A 274 0.00 29.74 -8.23
N ALA A 275 0.55 29.74 -9.45
CA ALA A 275 0.55 28.57 -10.33
C ALA A 275 1.12 27.33 -9.64
N LYS A 276 0.35 26.24 -9.63
CA LYS A 276 0.79 24.94 -9.09
C LYS A 276 1.31 24.09 -10.23
N ILE A 277 2.62 23.82 -10.20
CA ILE A 277 3.28 23.00 -11.21
C ILE A 277 3.63 21.64 -10.62
N ARG A 278 3.43 20.56 -11.36
CA ARG A 278 3.84 19.21 -10.94
C ARG A 278 4.49 18.51 -12.11
N PHE A 279 5.51 17.70 -11.82
CA PHE A 279 6.25 16.95 -12.83
C PHE A 279 6.15 15.45 -12.56
N VAL A 280 6.18 14.68 -13.64
CA VAL A 280 6.19 13.23 -13.65
C VAL A 280 7.17 12.77 -14.72
N VAL A 281 8.12 11.89 -14.40
CA VAL A 281 9.03 11.28 -15.38
C VAL A 281 8.51 9.90 -15.79
N THR A 282 8.68 9.53 -17.05
CA THR A 282 8.19 8.24 -17.57
C THR A 282 9.03 7.71 -18.74
N SER A 283 9.02 6.39 -18.92
CA SER A 283 9.46 5.70 -20.15
C SER A 283 8.38 5.64 -21.23
N LEU A 284 7.10 5.84 -20.88
CA LEU A 284 5.98 5.74 -21.82
C LEU A 284 6.08 6.84 -22.88
N THR A 285 5.96 6.44 -24.15
CA THR A 285 6.06 7.39 -25.28
C THR A 285 4.79 8.23 -25.45
N ILE A 286 4.93 9.41 -26.08
CA ILE A 286 3.79 10.31 -26.37
C ILE A 286 2.72 9.61 -27.21
N LYS A 287 3.15 8.77 -28.16
CA LYS A 287 2.25 7.99 -29.03
C LYS A 287 1.44 6.95 -28.24
N LYS A 288 2.04 6.31 -27.23
CA LYS A 288 1.34 5.35 -26.36
C LYS A 288 0.38 6.06 -25.40
N VAL A 289 0.85 7.12 -24.73
CA VAL A 289 0.05 7.84 -23.72
C VAL A 289 0.30 9.36 -23.82
N PRO A 290 -0.73 10.15 -24.20
CA PRO A 290 -0.68 11.61 -24.19
C PRO A 290 -0.43 12.20 -22.78
N PRO A 291 0.15 13.40 -22.66
CA PRO A 291 0.57 13.95 -21.37
C PRO A 291 -0.57 14.10 -20.34
N ALA A 292 -1.75 14.55 -20.77
CA ALA A 292 -2.92 14.67 -19.88
C ALA A 292 -3.35 13.31 -19.31
N GLN A 293 -3.40 12.27 -20.15
CA GLN A 293 -3.77 10.91 -19.75
C GLN A 293 -2.68 10.27 -18.88
N LEU A 294 -1.40 10.52 -19.18
CA LEU A 294 -0.30 10.04 -18.35
C LEU A 294 -0.45 10.56 -16.92
N TYR A 295 -0.69 11.87 -16.76
CA TYR A 295 -0.84 12.46 -15.44
C TYR A 295 -2.11 11.96 -14.74
N THR A 296 -3.27 12.08 -15.37
CA THR A 296 -4.57 11.84 -14.73
C THR A 296 -4.92 10.35 -14.59
N GLN A 297 -4.64 9.54 -15.60
CA GLN A 297 -5.06 8.13 -15.64
C GLN A 297 -3.99 7.15 -15.19
N LYS A 298 -2.70 7.49 -15.38
CA LYS A 298 -1.57 6.64 -14.95
C LYS A 298 -1.01 7.10 -13.61
N TYR A 299 -0.60 8.36 -13.45
CA TYR A 299 0.07 8.82 -12.22
C TYR A 299 -0.89 9.05 -11.05
N CYS A 300 -1.98 9.82 -11.21
CA CYS A 300 -2.86 10.19 -10.09
C CYS A 300 -3.49 9.01 -9.35
N LYS A 301 -3.71 7.88 -10.03
CA LYS A 301 -4.22 6.64 -9.41
C LYS A 301 -3.28 6.04 -8.36
N ARG A 302 -2.01 6.49 -8.28
CA ARG A 302 -1.09 6.17 -7.18
C ARG A 302 -1.65 6.57 -5.81
N GLY A 303 -2.52 7.58 -5.74
CA GLY A 303 -3.13 8.04 -4.49
C GLY A 303 -3.91 6.96 -3.72
N GLU A 304 -4.31 5.86 -4.37
CA GLU A 304 -4.90 4.70 -3.69
C GLU A 304 -3.95 4.01 -2.71
N MET A 305 -2.63 4.20 -2.84
CA MET A 305 -1.63 3.67 -1.91
C MET A 305 -1.80 4.20 -0.50
N GLU A 306 -2.20 5.46 -0.36
CA GLU A 306 -2.48 6.07 0.94
C GLU A 306 -3.58 5.30 1.68
N ASN A 307 -4.60 4.85 0.95
CA ASN A 307 -5.64 4.00 1.54
C ASN A 307 -5.06 2.65 1.98
N ARG A 308 -4.15 2.05 1.21
CA ARG A 308 -3.51 0.78 1.57
C ARG A 308 -2.69 0.90 2.85
N PHE A 309 -1.96 2.01 3.04
CA PHE A 309 -1.21 2.26 4.28
C PHE A 309 -2.11 2.41 5.49
N LYS A 310 -3.19 3.17 5.37
CA LYS A 310 -4.19 3.28 6.44
C LYS A 310 -4.75 1.93 6.85
N GLU A 311 -4.98 1.04 5.88
CA GLU A 311 -5.43 -0.34 6.18
C GLU A 311 -4.35 -1.15 6.93
N GLN A 312 -3.07 -0.97 6.61
CA GLN A 312 -1.96 -1.64 7.31
C GLN A 312 -1.78 -1.12 8.73
N GLN A 313 -1.61 0.20 8.90
CA GLN A 313 -1.32 0.82 10.18
C GLN A 313 -2.56 0.86 11.07
N LEU A 314 -3.59 1.62 10.66
CA LEU A 314 -4.74 1.91 11.51
C LEU A 314 -5.65 0.70 11.70
N GLU A 315 -5.77 -0.15 10.68
CA GLU A 315 -6.75 -1.24 10.68
C GLU A 315 -6.12 -2.63 10.88
N LEU A 316 -4.80 -2.77 10.76
CA LEU A 316 -4.09 -4.04 10.96
C LEU A 316 -2.89 -3.93 11.90
N PHE A 317 -2.65 -2.76 12.49
CA PHE A 317 -1.64 -2.53 13.51
C PHE A 317 -0.23 -2.88 13.03
N SER A 318 0.08 -2.61 11.76
CA SER A 318 1.45 -2.76 11.25
C SER A 318 2.44 -1.79 11.91
N ASP A 319 1.93 -0.73 12.53
CA ASP A 319 2.65 0.26 13.32
C ASP A 319 2.98 -0.21 14.76
N ARG A 320 2.66 -1.46 15.11
CA ARG A 320 2.98 -2.04 16.42
C ARG A 320 4.27 -2.85 16.38
N THR A 321 5.33 -2.20 15.94
CA THR A 321 6.71 -2.67 16.03
C THR A 321 7.25 -2.41 17.45
N SER A 322 6.95 -3.32 18.38
CA SER A 322 7.33 -3.19 19.79
C SER A 322 8.36 -4.20 20.29
N THR A 323 9.13 -4.83 19.39
CA THR A 323 10.34 -5.57 19.79
C THR A 323 11.51 -4.61 19.96
N HIS A 324 12.47 -4.96 20.81
CA HIS A 324 13.72 -4.19 20.90
C HIS A 324 14.60 -4.37 19.65
N THR A 325 14.52 -5.53 18.99
CA THR A 325 15.36 -5.86 17.84
C THR A 325 14.74 -5.44 16.52
N PHE A 326 15.56 -5.05 15.56
CA PHE A 326 15.08 -4.65 14.24
C PHE A 326 14.49 -5.84 13.45
N ALA A 327 15.11 -7.02 13.56
CA ALA A 327 14.64 -8.24 12.89
C ALA A 327 13.29 -8.73 13.44
N GLY A 328 13.08 -8.64 14.77
CA GLY A 328 11.79 -8.97 15.39
C GLY A 328 10.67 -8.06 14.88
N ASN A 329 10.94 -6.78 14.71
CA ASN A 329 10.00 -5.81 14.18
C ASN A 329 9.67 -6.07 12.71
N GLN A 330 10.65 -6.48 11.90
CA GLN A 330 10.40 -6.93 10.53
C GLN A 330 9.45 -8.14 10.48
N LEU A 331 9.61 -9.11 11.39
CA LEU A 331 8.69 -10.25 11.49
C LEU A 331 7.27 -9.80 11.88
N ARG A 332 7.14 -8.88 12.84
CA ARG A 332 5.83 -8.32 13.21
C ARG A 332 5.14 -7.58 12.06
N LEU A 333 5.91 -6.81 11.30
CA LEU A 333 5.43 -6.18 10.07
C LEU A 333 4.89 -7.22 9.08
N TRP A 334 5.56 -8.36 8.93
CA TRP A 334 5.09 -9.46 8.09
C TRP A 334 3.81 -10.11 8.60
N PHE A 335 3.60 -10.23 9.91
CA PHE A 335 2.34 -10.75 10.44
C PHE A 335 1.15 -9.86 10.07
N SER A 336 1.26 -8.54 10.27
CA SER A 336 0.22 -7.59 9.86
C SER A 336 0.01 -7.61 8.34
N SER A 337 1.09 -7.74 7.58
CA SER A 337 1.06 -7.87 6.12
C SER A 337 0.35 -9.16 5.64
N LEU A 338 0.60 -10.30 6.28
CA LEU A 338 -0.09 -11.56 5.98
C LEU A 338 -1.57 -11.50 6.36
N ALA A 339 -1.89 -10.85 7.48
CA ALA A 339 -3.25 -10.54 7.86
C ALA A 339 -3.98 -9.73 6.77
N TYR A 340 -3.31 -8.73 6.17
CA TYR A 340 -3.86 -7.98 5.04
C TYR A 340 -4.14 -8.89 3.82
N VAL A 341 -3.22 -9.79 3.50
CA VAL A 341 -3.40 -10.75 2.39
C VAL A 341 -4.64 -11.61 2.61
N LEU A 342 -4.87 -12.10 3.84
CA LEU A 342 -6.08 -12.85 4.20
C LEU A 342 -7.36 -12.02 4.05
N MET A 343 -7.33 -10.76 4.50
CA MET A 343 -8.46 -9.83 4.33
C MET A 343 -8.75 -9.58 2.84
N ASN A 344 -7.72 -9.46 2.01
CA ASN A 344 -7.88 -9.30 0.57
C ASN A 344 -8.44 -10.58 -0.08
N ALA A 345 -8.00 -11.77 0.33
CA ALA A 345 -8.56 -13.04 -0.13
C ALA A 345 -10.05 -13.16 0.24
N LEU A 346 -10.43 -12.77 1.47
CA LEU A 346 -11.82 -12.72 1.91
C LEU A 346 -12.66 -11.80 1.00
N ARG A 347 -12.15 -10.61 0.65
CA ARG A 347 -12.83 -9.69 -0.28
C ARG A 347 -13.09 -10.34 -1.63
N GLN A 348 -12.05 -10.92 -2.22
CA GLN A 348 -12.06 -11.42 -3.60
C GLN A 348 -12.80 -12.73 -3.77
N LYS A 349 -12.81 -13.58 -2.74
CA LYS A 349 -13.42 -14.91 -2.82
C LYS A 349 -14.79 -14.98 -2.13
N CYS A 350 -15.00 -14.21 -1.07
CA CYS A 350 -16.18 -14.38 -0.21
C CYS A 350 -17.11 -13.17 -0.22
N LEU A 351 -16.61 -11.96 -0.49
CA LEU A 351 -17.41 -10.72 -0.46
C LEU A 351 -17.72 -10.16 -1.87
N THR A 352 -17.37 -10.86 -2.93
CA THR A 352 -17.67 -10.45 -4.32
C THR A 352 -19.18 -10.28 -4.53
N LYS A 353 -19.61 -9.22 -5.20
CA LYS A 353 -21.03 -8.87 -5.38
C LYS A 353 -21.79 -8.64 -4.07
N THR A 354 -21.11 -8.25 -2.99
CA THR A 354 -21.74 -7.70 -1.78
C THR A 354 -21.33 -6.25 -1.59
N GLU A 355 -22.02 -5.53 -0.71
CA GLU A 355 -21.66 -4.15 -0.33
C GLU A 355 -20.24 -4.03 0.26
N LEU A 356 -19.65 -5.13 0.76
CA LEU A 356 -18.33 -5.13 1.36
C LEU A 356 -17.19 -5.50 0.40
N GLN A 357 -17.47 -5.77 -0.89
CA GLN A 357 -16.43 -6.15 -1.87
C GLN A 357 -15.28 -5.13 -1.93
N ASN A 358 -15.63 -3.84 -1.88
CA ASN A 358 -14.67 -2.74 -1.98
C ASN A 358 -14.39 -2.03 -0.65
N ALA A 359 -14.95 -2.52 0.46
CA ALA A 359 -14.81 -1.92 1.76
C ALA A 359 -13.37 -2.01 2.32
N THR A 360 -12.99 -1.04 3.15
CA THR A 360 -11.71 -1.04 3.88
C THR A 360 -11.63 -2.22 4.86
N VAL A 361 -10.43 -2.56 5.31
CA VAL A 361 -10.20 -3.68 6.22
C VAL A 361 -10.97 -3.44 7.51
N GLY A 362 -10.95 -2.22 8.03
CA GLY A 362 -11.62 -1.78 9.26
C GLY A 362 -13.13 -1.84 9.14
N THR A 363 -13.67 -1.50 7.96
CA THR A 363 -15.10 -1.68 7.69
C THR A 363 -15.49 -3.16 7.72
N ILE A 364 -14.71 -4.04 7.08
CA ILE A 364 -14.96 -5.48 7.11
C ILE A 364 -14.80 -6.02 8.53
N ARG A 365 -13.75 -5.60 9.24
CA ARG A 365 -13.51 -5.99 10.65
C ARG A 365 -14.72 -5.64 11.50
N THR A 366 -15.18 -4.40 11.46
CA THR A 366 -16.29 -3.93 12.31
C THR A 366 -17.63 -4.54 11.92
N LYS A 367 -17.92 -4.68 10.62
CA LYS A 367 -19.24 -5.14 10.15
C LYS A 367 -19.37 -6.67 10.10
N LEU A 368 -18.27 -7.40 9.92
CA LEU A 368 -18.30 -8.84 9.65
C LEU A 368 -17.55 -9.69 10.68
N LEU A 369 -16.46 -9.18 11.27
CA LEU A 369 -15.58 -9.98 12.14
C LEU A 369 -15.70 -9.63 13.64
N LYS A 370 -16.08 -8.39 13.96
CA LYS A 370 -16.31 -7.91 15.33
C LYS A 370 -17.80 -7.99 15.65
N LEU A 371 -18.30 -9.22 15.75
CA LEU A 371 -19.70 -9.50 16.05
C LEU A 371 -19.85 -9.91 17.52
N GLY A 372 -20.90 -9.42 18.17
CA GLY A 372 -21.33 -9.96 19.45
C GLY A 372 -21.90 -11.36 19.26
N ALA A 373 -21.32 -12.34 19.94
CA ALA A 373 -21.76 -13.73 19.91
C ALA A 373 -21.69 -14.35 21.32
N LEU A 374 -22.64 -15.24 21.62
CA LEU A 374 -22.57 -16.12 22.78
C LEU A 374 -21.83 -17.39 22.37
N ILE A 375 -20.72 -17.68 23.04
CA ILE A 375 -19.94 -18.90 22.86
C ILE A 375 -20.29 -19.85 23.99
N THR A 376 -20.90 -20.99 23.67
CA THR A 376 -21.19 -22.04 24.64
C THR A 376 -20.32 -23.25 24.34
N VAL A 377 -19.37 -23.52 25.22
CA VAL A 377 -18.49 -24.69 25.14
C VAL A 377 -19.11 -25.83 25.95
N SER A 378 -19.25 -27.00 25.32
CA SER A 378 -19.66 -28.24 25.98
C SER A 378 -18.62 -29.33 25.70
N THR A 379 -18.70 -30.45 26.41
CA THR A 379 -17.80 -31.60 26.18
C THR A 379 -17.87 -32.18 24.77
N ARG A 380 -18.97 -31.95 24.03
CA ARG A 380 -19.20 -32.55 22.70
C ARG A 380 -19.14 -31.56 21.54
N ARG A 381 -19.30 -30.26 21.80
CA ARG A 381 -19.39 -29.22 20.76
C ARG A 381 -19.20 -27.83 21.32
N ILE A 382 -18.85 -26.91 20.42
CA ILE A 382 -18.88 -25.47 20.65
C ILE A 382 -20.03 -24.89 19.82
N LEU A 383 -20.93 -24.17 20.48
CA LEU A 383 -22.02 -23.45 19.84
C LEU A 383 -21.67 -21.97 19.80
N ILE A 384 -21.81 -21.37 18.61
CA ILE A 384 -21.62 -19.93 18.38
C ILE A 384 -22.97 -19.36 18.00
N ALA A 385 -23.60 -18.64 18.93
CA ALA A 385 -24.87 -17.97 18.68
C ALA A 385 -24.63 -16.48 18.43
N ILE A 386 -24.82 -16.05 17.18
CA ILE A 386 -24.73 -14.64 16.77
C ILE A 386 -26.12 -14.00 16.92
N THR A 387 -26.18 -12.74 17.36
CA THR A 387 -27.44 -12.01 17.52
C THR A 387 -28.30 -12.03 16.25
N SER A 388 -29.60 -12.33 16.40
CA SER A 388 -30.56 -12.35 15.29
C SER A 388 -30.74 -10.98 14.66
N SER A 389 -30.51 -9.91 15.42
CA SER A 389 -30.65 -8.51 15.00
C SER A 389 -29.39 -7.95 14.34
N CYS A 390 -28.38 -8.78 14.02
CA CYS A 390 -27.18 -8.34 13.33
C CYS A 390 -27.53 -7.78 11.93
N PRO A 391 -27.27 -6.49 11.64
CA PRO A 391 -27.64 -5.88 10.36
C PRO A 391 -27.00 -6.59 9.15
N TYR A 392 -25.79 -7.12 9.34
CA TYR A 392 -24.98 -7.73 8.28
C TYR A 392 -25.10 -9.26 8.23
N LYS A 393 -26.12 -9.86 8.88
CA LYS A 393 -26.34 -11.31 8.92
C LYS A 393 -26.37 -11.96 7.54
N HIS A 394 -27.01 -11.30 6.56
CA HIS A 394 -27.10 -11.80 5.19
C HIS A 394 -25.73 -11.87 4.49
N ILE A 395 -24.84 -10.91 4.77
CA ILE A 395 -23.47 -10.88 4.27
C ILE A 395 -22.64 -11.97 4.94
N PHE A 396 -22.75 -12.11 6.26
CA PHE A 396 -22.09 -13.19 7.00
C PHE A 396 -22.47 -14.57 6.46
N ALA A 397 -23.77 -14.83 6.29
CA ALA A 397 -24.25 -16.09 5.73
C ALA A 397 -23.72 -16.33 4.30
N THR A 398 -23.66 -15.28 3.48
CA THR A 398 -23.10 -15.34 2.12
C THR A 398 -21.61 -15.65 2.12
N ALA A 399 -20.83 -14.93 2.92
CA ALA A 399 -19.40 -15.14 3.07
C ALA A 399 -19.09 -16.55 3.58
N HIS A 400 -19.80 -17.01 4.61
CA HIS A 400 -19.67 -18.35 5.16
C HIS A 400 -20.01 -19.45 4.14
N ARG A 401 -21.10 -19.29 3.37
CA ARG A 401 -21.43 -20.23 2.29
C ARG A 401 -20.32 -20.31 1.25
N ARG A 402 -19.75 -19.16 0.87
CA ARG A 402 -18.65 -19.09 -0.11
C ARG A 402 -17.35 -19.69 0.43
N LEU A 403 -17.03 -19.46 1.70
CA LEU A 403 -15.90 -20.10 2.36
C LEU A 403 -16.02 -21.63 2.32
N LYS A 404 -17.21 -22.18 2.58
CA LYS A 404 -17.46 -23.64 2.58
C LYS A 404 -17.28 -24.31 1.21
N ILE A 405 -17.43 -23.58 0.12
CA ILE A 405 -17.27 -24.13 -1.25
C ILE A 405 -15.88 -23.87 -1.82
N LEU A 406 -15.00 -23.16 -1.10
CA LEU A 406 -13.62 -23.04 -1.52
C LEU A 406 -12.98 -24.42 -1.52
N PRO A 407 -12.19 -24.77 -2.56
CA PRO A 407 -11.53 -26.05 -2.62
C PRO A 407 -10.64 -26.20 -1.37
N ASN A 408 -10.83 -27.31 -0.65
CA ASN A 408 -9.92 -27.69 0.43
C ASN A 408 -8.62 -28.14 -0.23
N THR A 409 -7.70 -27.22 -0.42
CA THR A 409 -6.30 -27.55 -0.71
C THR A 409 -5.68 -27.97 0.62
N ALA A 410 -6.00 -29.20 1.05
CA ALA A 410 -5.30 -29.87 2.15
C ALA A 410 -3.94 -30.35 1.65
#